data_AF-A0A9X3ZTB6-F1
#
_entry.id   AF-A0A9X3ZTB6-F1
#
_cell.length_a   1.000
_cell.length_b   1.000
_cell.length_c   1.000
_cell.angle_alpha   90.00
_cell.angle_beta   90.00
_cell.angle_gamma   90.00
#
_symmetry.space_group_name_H-M   'P 1'
#
loop_
_entity.id
_entity.type
_entity.pdbx_description
1 polymer ?
#
loop_
_entity_poly.entity_id
_entity_poly.type
_entity_poly.pdbx_seq_one_letter_code
_entity_poly.pdbx_strand_id
1 'polypeptide(L)'
;MPVYFVGENEVPCETIKIGVAKCIDRRIRDLQTGNFRKLNLLGWINAGDDDFPLEKRLHKRFQADCLKREWFAIEPADVLEVLKEAGIHGFVAKNADAFQIVGYDRDAMPEYLGVWPWGDMEIEECCPFCGCLCGMDFQEASQMYHCRQCYELTDFSELDPRDEEDDMERD
;
A
#
# COMPACT_ATOMS: atom_id res chain seq x y z
N MET A 1 9.85 0.71 14.92
CA MET A 1 8.45 1.01 15.26
C MET A 1 7.89 1.89 14.17
N PRO A 2 7.36 1.32 13.09
CA PRO A 2 6.95 2.11 11.94
C PRO A 2 6.01 3.27 12.29
N VAL A 3 6.18 4.37 11.56
CA VAL A 3 5.18 5.44 11.50
C VAL A 3 4.07 4.98 10.56
N TYR A 4 2.82 4.99 11.01
CA TYR A 4 1.67 4.51 10.26
C TYR A 4 0.64 5.62 10.00
N PHE A 5 -0.15 5.41 8.95
CA PHE A 5 -1.25 6.26 8.54
C PHE A 5 -2.55 5.45 8.57
N VAL A 6 -3.52 5.84 9.40
CA VAL A 6 -4.80 5.14 9.52
C VAL A 6 -5.94 6.11 9.27
N GLY A 7 -6.82 5.75 8.36
CA GLY A 7 -7.97 6.55 7.98
C GLY A 7 -9.28 5.95 8.46
N GLU A 8 -10.28 6.79 8.64
CA GLU A 8 -11.66 6.34 8.81
C GLU A 8 -12.24 5.87 7.47
N ASN A 9 -12.88 4.71 7.45
CA ASN A 9 -13.44 4.03 6.28
C ASN A 9 -14.80 4.60 5.91
N GLU A 10 -14.78 5.83 5.41
CA GLU A 10 -15.79 6.41 4.53
C GLU A 10 -15.01 6.92 3.31
N VAL A 11 -15.53 6.75 2.10
CA VAL A 11 -14.95 7.38 0.91
C VAL A 11 -15.75 8.66 0.66
N PRO A 12 -15.12 9.85 0.62
CA PRO A 12 -13.67 10.08 0.78
C PRO A 12 -13.20 9.89 2.22
N CYS A 13 -11.95 9.42 2.39
CA CYS A 13 -11.35 9.29 3.72
C CYS A 13 -11.05 10.70 4.27
N GLU A 14 -11.94 11.22 5.11
CA GLU A 14 -11.90 12.64 5.52
C GLU A 14 -10.88 12.91 6.63
N THR A 15 -10.47 11.89 7.39
CA THR A 15 -9.56 12.07 8.52
C THR A 15 -8.54 10.95 8.60
N ILE A 16 -7.27 11.36 8.77
CA ILE A 16 -6.14 10.45 8.82
C ILE A 16 -5.37 10.68 10.12
N LYS A 17 -5.10 9.57 10.79
CA LYS A 17 -4.26 9.50 11.97
C LYS A 17 -2.83 9.18 11.59
N ILE A 18 -1.88 9.94 12.13
CA ILE A 18 -0.44 9.66 12.02
C ILE A 18 0.06 9.23 13.40
N GLY A 19 0.71 8.06 13.50
CA GLY A 19 1.25 7.59 14.77
C GLY A 19 2.39 6.58 14.65
N VAL A 20 3.01 6.24 15.77
CA VAL A 20 4.06 5.21 15.86
C VAL A 20 3.55 3.95 16.57
N ALA A 21 3.91 2.77 16.08
CA ALA A 21 3.57 1.50 16.75
C ALA A 21 4.64 0.41 16.58
N LYS A 22 4.75 -0.48 17.57
CA LYS A 22 5.52 -1.75 17.44
C LYS A 22 4.79 -2.78 16.57
N CYS A 23 3.46 -2.85 16.72
CA CYS A 23 2.59 -3.75 15.98
C CYS A 23 1.37 -2.95 15.53
N ILE A 24 1.33 -2.61 14.24
CA ILE A 24 0.31 -1.74 13.67
C ILE A 24 -1.07 -2.39 13.80
N ASP A 25 -1.22 -3.68 13.46
CA ASP A 25 -2.52 -4.37 13.51
C ASP A 25 -3.14 -4.38 14.90
N ARG A 26 -2.31 -4.64 15.93
CA ARG A 26 -2.76 -4.57 17.32
C ARG A 26 -3.18 -3.14 17.67
N ARG A 27 -2.39 -2.14 17.26
CA ARG A 27 -2.71 -0.74 17.52
C ARG A 27 -4.02 -0.31 16.86
N ILE A 28 -4.28 -0.74 15.63
CA ILE A 28 -5.53 -0.45 14.92
C ILE A 28 -6.71 -1.10 15.64
N ARG A 29 -6.60 -2.37 16.05
CA ARG A 29 -7.66 -3.03 16.85
C ARG A 29 -7.96 -2.28 18.14
N ASP A 30 -6.93 -1.85 18.87
CA ASP A 30 -7.10 -1.07 20.09
C ASP A 30 -7.80 0.27 19.79
N LEU A 31 -7.41 0.97 18.73
CA LEU A 31 -8.05 2.22 18.30
C LEU A 31 -9.51 2.01 17.88
N GLN A 32 -9.81 0.91 17.19
CA GLN A 32 -11.16 0.55 16.74
C GLN A 32 -12.14 0.37 17.91
N THR A 33 -11.69 -0.11 19.07
CA THR A 33 -12.57 -0.25 20.25
C THR A 33 -13.20 1.06 20.70
N GLY A 34 -12.50 2.19 20.47
CA GLY A 34 -12.96 3.52 20.82
C GLY A 34 -13.47 4.35 19.63
N ASN A 35 -13.48 3.78 18.42
CA ASN A 35 -13.96 4.46 17.22
C ASN A 35 -15.15 3.68 16.63
N PHE A 36 -16.27 4.36 16.40
CA PHE A 36 -17.46 3.74 15.80
C PHE A 36 -17.33 3.59 14.28
N ARG A 37 -16.47 4.40 13.64
CA ARG A 37 -16.14 4.28 12.22
C ARG A 37 -15.06 3.20 12.07
N LYS A 38 -15.18 2.40 11.01
CA LYS A 38 -14.18 1.38 10.68
C LYS A 38 -12.86 2.09 10.35
N LEU A 39 -11.74 1.58 10.85
CA LEU A 39 -10.41 2.11 10.59
C LEU A 39 -9.68 1.23 9.58
N ASN A 40 -9.06 1.85 8.59
CA ASN A 40 -8.20 1.17 7.62
C ASN A 40 -6.78 1.72 7.70
N LEU A 41 -5.79 0.84 7.62
CA LEU A 41 -4.40 1.23 7.42
C LEU A 41 -4.23 1.70 5.98
N LEU A 42 -3.66 2.87 5.76
CA LEU A 42 -3.31 3.36 4.42
C LEU A 42 -1.88 2.94 4.06
N GLY A 43 -0.96 3.03 5.01
CA GLY A 43 0.44 2.69 4.78
C GLY A 43 1.30 2.95 6.00
N TRP A 44 2.59 2.70 5.87
CA TRP A 44 3.57 2.91 6.93
C TRP A 44 4.98 3.18 6.38
N ILE A 45 5.82 3.77 7.23
CA ILE A 45 7.24 4.00 6.96
C ILE A 45 8.07 3.27 8.02
N ASN A 46 9.03 2.47 7.56
CA ASN A 46 10.05 1.83 8.40
C ASN A 46 11.28 2.75 8.53
N ALA A 47 11.26 3.69 9.48
CA ALA A 47 12.33 4.68 9.67
C ALA A 47 13.44 4.26 10.65
N GLY A 48 13.30 3.09 11.29
CA GLY A 48 14.32 2.56 12.21
C GLY A 48 14.47 3.43 13.45
N ASP A 49 15.65 4.00 13.68
CA ASP A 49 15.90 4.86 14.84
C ASP A 49 15.23 6.25 14.71
N ASP A 50 14.74 6.60 13.52
CA ASP A 50 14.14 7.91 13.22
C ASP A 50 12.60 7.92 13.30
N ASP A 51 11.97 6.88 13.87
CA ASP A 51 10.50 6.76 13.91
C ASP A 51 9.81 7.94 14.62
N PHE A 52 10.22 8.29 15.85
CA PHE A 52 9.61 9.41 16.60
C PHE A 52 9.94 10.78 16.03
N PRO A 53 11.20 11.08 15.62
CA PRO A 53 11.47 12.33 14.94
C PRO A 53 10.71 12.45 13.61
N LEU A 54 10.55 11.36 12.84
CA LEU A 54 9.73 11.34 11.63
C LEU A 54 8.27 11.67 11.93
N GLU A 55 7.65 11.00 12.91
CA GLU A 55 6.29 11.31 13.36
C GLU A 55 6.15 12.80 13.70
N LYS A 56 7.08 13.36 14.47
CA LYS A 56 7.07 14.77 14.84
C LYS A 56 7.22 15.70 13.63
N ARG A 57 8.04 15.35 12.65
CA ARG A 57 8.18 16.12 11.39
C ARG A 57 6.87 16.08 10.59
N LEU A 58 6.20 14.94 10.53
CA LEU A 58 4.93 14.79 9.82
C LEU A 58 3.79 15.54 10.52
N HIS A 59 3.69 15.47 11.84
CA HIS A 59 2.72 16.29 12.60
C HIS A 59 2.95 17.78 12.37
N LYS A 60 4.23 18.21 12.28
CA LYS A 60 4.57 19.60 11.95
C LYS A 60 4.21 19.94 10.50
N ARG A 61 4.43 19.03 9.54
CA ARG A 61 4.08 19.20 8.11
C ARG A 61 2.58 19.47 7.96
N PHE A 62 1.74 18.69 8.61
CA PHE A 62 0.28 18.78 8.53
C PHE A 62 -0.36 19.59 9.68
N GLN A 63 0.42 20.44 10.35
CA GLN A 63 -0.07 21.17 11.53
C GLN A 63 -1.25 22.11 11.21
N ALA A 64 -1.30 22.63 9.98
CA ALA A 64 -2.41 23.48 9.51
C ALA A 64 -3.74 22.71 9.45
N ASP A 65 -3.66 21.41 9.15
CA ASP A 65 -4.81 20.51 8.97
C ASP A 65 -5.08 19.66 10.22
N CYS A 66 -4.39 19.95 11.34
CA CYS A 66 -4.55 19.24 12.60
C CYS A 66 -5.95 19.49 13.19
N LEU A 67 -6.78 18.46 13.21
CA LEU A 67 -8.12 18.51 13.78
C LEU A 67 -8.07 18.34 15.30
N LYS A 68 -7.49 17.22 15.75
CA LYS A 68 -7.41 16.86 17.16
C LYS A 68 -6.27 15.91 17.43
N ARG A 69 -5.26 16.41 18.16
CA ARG A 69 -4.07 15.63 18.55
C ARG A 69 -3.36 15.06 17.33
N GLU A 70 -3.53 13.76 17.09
CA GLU A 70 -2.83 12.97 16.07
C GLU A 70 -3.69 12.74 14.82
N TRP A 71 -4.84 13.43 14.72
CA TRP A 71 -5.79 13.33 13.61
C TRP A 71 -5.76 14.60 12.76
N PHE A 72 -5.72 14.42 11.44
CA PHE A 72 -5.51 15.47 10.45
C PHE A 72 -6.57 15.39 9.34
N ALA A 73 -6.99 16.53 8.81
CA ALA A 73 -7.87 16.67 7.66
C ALA A 73 -7.04 16.65 6.37
N ILE A 74 -6.49 15.50 6.04
CA ILE A 74 -5.67 15.24 4.84
C ILE A 74 -6.23 14.04 4.10
N GLU A 75 -5.91 13.90 2.82
CA GLU A 75 -6.42 12.85 1.95
C GLU A 75 -5.40 11.72 1.75
N PRO A 76 -5.82 10.55 1.27
CA PRO A 76 -4.89 9.47 0.92
C PRO A 76 -3.79 9.92 -0.06
N ALA A 77 -4.07 10.87 -0.96
CA ALA A 77 -3.06 11.43 -1.86
C ALA A 77 -1.89 12.09 -1.09
N ASP A 78 -2.17 12.85 -0.03
CA ASP A 78 -1.13 13.47 0.81
C ASP A 78 -0.27 12.40 1.52
N VAL A 79 -0.90 11.30 1.93
CA VAL A 79 -0.20 10.15 2.51
C VAL A 79 0.69 9.47 1.46
N LEU A 80 0.18 9.28 0.24
CA LEU A 80 0.95 8.67 -0.85
C LEU A 80 2.21 9.47 -1.15
N GLU A 81 2.14 10.81 -1.18
CA GLU A 81 3.33 11.66 -1.36
C GLU A 81 4.39 11.40 -0.29
N VAL A 82 3.97 11.36 0.98
CA VAL A 82 4.87 11.08 2.12
C VAL A 82 5.48 9.69 2.03
N LEU A 83 4.69 8.68 1.63
CA LEU A 83 5.20 7.32 1.45
C LEU A 83 6.19 7.26 0.28
N LYS A 84 5.90 7.93 -0.85
CA LYS A 84 6.80 8.01 -2.02
C LYS A 84 8.13 8.68 -1.66
N GLU A 85 8.10 9.76 -0.88
CA GLU A 85 9.30 10.43 -0.36
C GLU A 85 10.19 9.50 0.50
N ALA A 86 9.59 8.50 1.18
CA ALA A 86 10.32 7.52 1.97
C ALA A 86 10.97 6.40 1.13
N GLY A 87 10.62 6.28 -0.16
CA GLY A 87 11.17 5.30 -1.10
C GLY A 87 11.07 3.86 -0.59
N ILE A 88 12.21 3.15 -0.53
CA ILE A 88 12.28 1.76 -0.06
C ILE A 88 11.78 1.54 1.37
N HIS A 89 11.67 2.60 2.16
CA HIS A 89 11.14 2.54 3.52
C HIS A 89 9.62 2.77 3.60
N GLY A 90 8.99 3.24 2.52
CA GLY A 90 7.57 3.53 2.42
C GLY A 90 6.77 2.34 1.89
N PHE A 91 5.65 2.04 2.53
CA PHE A 91 4.77 0.94 2.19
C PHE A 91 3.32 1.38 2.19
N VAL A 92 2.56 0.87 1.22
CA VAL A 92 1.11 0.93 1.25
C VAL A 92 0.53 -0.32 1.92
N ALA A 93 -0.63 -0.17 2.55
CA ALA A 93 -1.46 -1.30 2.94
C ALA A 93 -2.12 -1.90 1.70
N LYS A 94 -1.43 -2.87 1.09
CA LYS A 94 -1.89 -3.50 -0.13
C LYS A 94 -3.22 -4.23 0.05
N ASN A 95 -3.98 -4.34 -1.03
CA ASN A 95 -5.07 -5.29 -1.13
C ASN A 95 -4.52 -6.72 -0.92
N ALA A 96 -5.25 -7.54 -0.16
CA ALA A 96 -4.91 -8.95 -0.01
C ALA A 96 -4.90 -9.64 -1.39
N ASP A 97 -5.89 -9.28 -2.21
CA ASP A 97 -6.17 -9.82 -3.54
C ASP A 97 -5.59 -8.94 -4.67
N ALA A 98 -4.50 -8.20 -4.41
CA ALA A 98 -3.82 -7.42 -5.45
C ALA A 98 -3.47 -8.31 -6.66
N PHE A 99 -3.70 -7.79 -7.88
CA PHE A 99 -3.65 -8.52 -9.16
C PHE A 99 -4.64 -9.64 -9.39
N GLN A 100 -5.68 -9.74 -8.57
CA GLN A 100 -6.82 -10.55 -8.98
C GLN A 100 -7.43 -9.96 -10.26
N ILE A 101 -7.70 -10.79 -11.26
CA ILE A 101 -8.50 -10.39 -12.43
C ILE A 101 -9.92 -10.09 -11.96
N VAL A 102 -10.36 -8.85 -12.12
CA VAL A 102 -11.70 -8.37 -11.75
C VAL A 102 -12.63 -8.26 -12.95
N GLY A 103 -12.09 -8.32 -14.17
CA GLY A 103 -12.86 -8.21 -15.40
C GLY A 103 -12.00 -8.36 -16.64
N TYR A 104 -12.65 -8.21 -17.78
CA TYR A 104 -12.01 -8.09 -19.08
C TYR A 104 -12.61 -6.89 -19.79
N ASP A 105 -11.77 -6.11 -20.44
CA ASP A 105 -12.22 -4.99 -21.25
C ASP A 105 -12.82 -5.47 -22.59
N ARG A 106 -13.16 -4.52 -23.48
CA ARG A 106 -13.78 -4.84 -24.78
C ARG A 106 -12.86 -5.60 -25.73
N ASP A 107 -11.55 -5.52 -25.52
CA ASP A 107 -10.52 -6.15 -26.34
C ASP A 107 -10.02 -7.46 -25.70
N ALA A 108 -10.74 -7.97 -24.68
CA ALA A 108 -10.41 -9.15 -23.89
C ALA A 108 -9.07 -9.02 -23.13
N MET A 109 -8.64 -7.79 -22.83
CA MET A 109 -7.51 -7.56 -21.94
C MET A 109 -7.97 -7.66 -20.48
N PRO A 110 -7.27 -8.43 -19.63
CA PRO A 110 -7.65 -8.58 -18.22
C PRO A 110 -7.48 -7.26 -17.47
N GLU A 111 -8.51 -6.91 -16.68
CA GLU A 111 -8.47 -5.81 -15.71
C GLU A 111 -8.11 -6.37 -14.34
N TYR A 112 -7.10 -5.79 -13.69
CA TYR A 112 -6.57 -6.27 -12.42
C TYR A 112 -6.98 -5.37 -11.25
N LEU A 113 -7.20 -5.98 -10.08
CA LEU A 113 -7.37 -5.23 -8.85
C LEU A 113 -6.04 -4.54 -8.49
N GLY A 114 -6.07 -3.21 -8.43
CA GLY A 114 -4.92 -2.38 -8.06
C GLY A 114 -4.35 -2.72 -6.69
N VAL A 115 -3.07 -2.38 -6.48
CA VAL A 115 -2.36 -2.71 -5.24
C VAL A 115 -2.94 -1.98 -4.03
N TRP A 116 -3.46 -0.77 -4.19
CA TRP A 116 -3.91 0.08 -3.08
C TRP A 116 -5.33 0.60 -3.33
N PRO A 117 -6.25 0.47 -2.35
CA PRO A 117 -7.65 0.81 -2.59
C PRO A 117 -7.93 2.32 -2.69
N TRP A 118 -6.93 3.18 -2.45
CA TRP A 118 -7.07 4.63 -2.51
C TRP A 118 -6.41 5.28 -3.74
N GLY A 119 -5.76 4.50 -4.60
CA GLY A 119 -5.14 5.03 -5.80
C GLY A 119 -4.49 3.95 -6.65
N ASP A 120 -4.45 4.20 -7.95
CA ASP A 120 -3.81 3.32 -8.92
C ASP A 120 -2.29 3.51 -8.86
N MET A 121 -1.56 2.40 -9.01
CA MET A 121 -0.10 2.40 -9.00
C MET A 121 0.41 1.37 -9.98
N GLU A 122 1.44 1.76 -10.72
CA GLU A 122 2.15 0.88 -11.63
C GLU A 122 3.13 -0.03 -10.87
N ILE A 123 3.54 -1.13 -11.51
CA ILE A 123 4.45 -2.12 -10.89
C ILE A 123 5.82 -1.51 -10.58
N GLU A 124 6.26 -0.52 -11.35
CA GLU A 124 7.50 0.23 -11.13
C GLU A 124 7.37 1.21 -9.97
N GLU A 125 6.15 1.57 -9.56
CA GLU A 125 5.90 2.49 -8.43
C GLU A 125 5.66 1.74 -7.12
N CYS A 126 5.01 0.58 -7.17
CA CYS A 126 4.65 -0.18 -5.98
C CYS A 126 4.83 -1.68 -6.19
N CYS A 127 5.60 -2.31 -5.31
CA CYS A 127 5.69 -3.75 -5.27
C CYS A 127 4.33 -4.35 -4.85
N PRO A 128 3.69 -5.14 -5.70
CA PRO A 128 2.36 -5.68 -5.47
C PRO A 128 2.33 -6.80 -4.43
N PHE A 129 3.48 -7.43 -4.17
CA PHE A 129 3.63 -8.53 -3.22
C PHE A 129 3.78 -8.03 -1.78
N CYS A 130 4.50 -6.93 -1.57
CA CYS A 130 4.77 -6.41 -0.21
C CYS A 130 4.27 -4.98 0.04
N GLY A 131 3.78 -4.27 -0.98
CA GLY A 131 3.33 -2.88 -0.89
C GLY A 131 4.46 -1.84 -0.83
N CYS A 132 5.73 -2.21 -1.04
CA CYS A 132 6.86 -1.28 -1.01
C CYS A 132 6.79 -0.28 -2.16
N LEU A 133 6.99 1.02 -1.88
CA LEU A 133 7.08 2.07 -2.93
C LEU A 133 8.46 2.17 -3.60
N CYS A 134 9.26 1.12 -3.45
CA CYS A 134 10.45 0.89 -4.26
C CYS A 134 10.13 0.28 -5.63
N GLY A 135 8.88 -0.14 -5.85
CA GLY A 135 8.44 -0.80 -7.07
C GLY A 135 9.09 -2.16 -7.31
N MET A 136 8.90 -2.62 -8.54
CA MET A 136 9.55 -3.77 -9.16
C MET A 136 10.54 -3.27 -10.20
N ASP A 137 11.81 -3.66 -10.08
CA ASP A 137 12.87 -3.30 -11.02
C ASP A 137 13.01 -4.41 -12.08
N PHE A 138 13.01 -4.06 -13.37
CA PHE A 138 13.26 -5.03 -14.44
C PHE A 138 14.75 -5.40 -14.53
N GLN A 139 15.05 -6.69 -14.62
CA GLN A 139 16.40 -7.22 -14.74
C GLN A 139 16.60 -7.90 -16.11
N GLU A 140 17.38 -7.27 -16.99
CA GLU A 140 17.63 -7.76 -18.36
C GLU A 140 18.26 -9.17 -18.40
N ALA A 141 19.14 -9.50 -17.44
CA ALA A 141 19.85 -10.78 -17.45
C ALA A 141 18.93 -11.99 -17.21
N SER A 142 17.88 -11.81 -16.41
CA SER A 142 16.86 -12.84 -16.12
C SER A 142 15.60 -12.66 -16.95
N GLN A 143 15.39 -11.49 -17.56
CA GLN A 143 14.10 -11.09 -18.16
C GLN A 143 12.95 -11.11 -17.14
N MET A 144 13.25 -10.80 -15.87
CA MET A 144 12.30 -10.83 -14.77
C MET A 144 12.27 -9.51 -14.02
N TYR A 145 11.15 -9.23 -13.36
CA TYR A 145 10.97 -8.15 -12.42
C TYR A 145 11.34 -8.60 -11.02
N HIS A 146 12.03 -7.74 -10.26
CA HIS A 146 12.39 -8.05 -8.88
C HIS A 146 12.11 -6.89 -7.92
N CYS A 147 11.68 -7.20 -6.71
CA CYS A 147 11.54 -6.21 -5.65
C CYS A 147 12.77 -6.21 -4.74
N ARG A 148 13.41 -5.05 -4.55
CA ARG A 148 14.56 -4.91 -3.63
C ARG A 148 14.20 -5.09 -2.15
N GLN A 149 12.92 -5.04 -1.81
CA GLN A 149 12.47 -5.10 -0.42
C GLN A 149 11.99 -6.49 0.02
N CYS A 150 11.18 -7.18 -0.79
CA CYS A 150 10.74 -8.54 -0.48
C CYS A 150 11.48 -9.63 -1.27
N TYR A 151 12.36 -9.25 -2.21
CA TYR A 151 13.11 -10.16 -3.09
C TYR A 151 12.25 -11.06 -3.97
N GLU A 152 10.97 -10.71 -4.12
CA GLU A 152 10.10 -11.39 -5.07
C GLU A 152 10.67 -11.23 -6.48
N LEU A 153 10.64 -12.30 -7.27
CA LEU A 153 11.17 -12.35 -8.63
C LEU A 153 10.10 -13.00 -9.51
N THR A 154 9.54 -12.25 -10.44
CA THR A 154 8.43 -12.71 -11.30
C THR A 154 8.54 -12.11 -12.70
N ASP A 155 8.04 -12.83 -13.69
CA ASP A 155 7.81 -12.32 -15.05
C ASP A 155 6.31 -12.10 -15.34
N PHE A 156 5.45 -12.29 -14.31
CA PHE A 156 3.99 -12.21 -14.39
C PHE A 156 3.34 -13.20 -15.36
N SER A 157 4.05 -14.24 -15.81
CA SER A 157 3.50 -15.27 -16.69
C SER A 157 2.30 -16.01 -16.08
N GLU A 158 2.30 -16.20 -14.75
CA GLU A 158 1.19 -16.83 -14.01
C GLU A 158 -0.13 -16.05 -14.08
N LEU A 159 -0.11 -14.79 -14.53
CA LEU A 159 -1.32 -13.99 -14.72
C LEU A 159 -1.90 -14.14 -16.13
N ASP A 160 -1.24 -14.89 -17.02
CA ASP A 160 -1.71 -15.13 -18.38
C ASP A 160 -2.84 -16.17 -18.40
N PRO A 161 -4.08 -15.78 -18.74
CA PRO A 161 -5.22 -16.69 -18.72
C PRO A 161 -5.13 -17.82 -19.75
N ARG A 162 -4.15 -17.79 -20.68
CA ARG A 162 -3.96 -18.84 -21.69
C ARG A 162 -3.40 -20.15 -21.12
N ASP A 163 -2.81 -20.13 -19.93
CA ASP A 163 -2.26 -21.32 -19.30
C ASP A 163 -3.33 -22.21 -18.63
N GLU A 164 -4.57 -21.73 -18.43
CA GLU A 164 -5.67 -22.54 -17.88
C GLU A 164 -6.34 -23.48 -18.91
N GLU A 165 -6.17 -23.24 -20.22
CA GLU A 165 -6.78 -24.07 -21.27
C GLU A 165 -6.06 -25.42 -21.48
N ASP A 166 -4.76 -25.51 -21.16
CA ASP A 166 -3.96 -26.72 -21.42
C ASP A 166 -4.17 -27.85 -20.37
N ASP A 167 -4.67 -27.52 -19.17
CA ASP A 167 -4.91 -28.51 -18.10
C ASP A 167 -6.32 -29.17 -18.20
N MET A 168 -7.25 -28.61 -18.98
CA MET A 168 -8.58 -29.20 -19.20
C MET A 168 -8.66 -30.19 -20.38
N GLU A 169 -7.61 -30.30 -21.22
CA GLU A 169 -7.54 -31.30 -22.30
C GLU A 169 -6.82 -32.60 -21.89
N ARG A 170 -6.42 -32.73 -20.61
CA ARG A 170 -5.78 -33.91 -20.03
C ARG A 170 -6.65 -34.63 -19.00
N ASP A 171 -7.95 -34.83 -19.28
CA ASP A 171 -8.80 -35.80 -18.56
C ASP A 171 -9.69 -36.61 -19.53
#